data_AF-L7JYX9-F1
#
_entry.id   AF-L7JYX9-F1
#
_cell.length_a   1.000
_cell.length_b   1.000
_cell.length_c   1.000
_cell.angle_alpha   90.00
_cell.angle_beta   90.00
_cell.angle_gamma   90.00
#
_symmetry.space_group_name_H-M   'P 1'
#
loop_
_entity.id
_entity.type
_entity.pdbx_description
1 polymer ?
#
loop_
_entity_poly.entity_id
_entity_poly.type
_entity_poly.pdbx_seq_one_letter_code
_entity_poly.pdbx_strand_id
1 'polypeptide(L)'
;MVKGNIIKSITLSNFMCHTNLRLPFISPITVIGGFNGSGKSAIMIAIGIVLGQRTNALDRGSSAKSLIQNGKSSAKIQLELSNVQHRFNYGFFGNSIILERVIKRDAAHSIRIKNDSGKIFSTKKEDLDYIIDYFQLHIDNPLNFLTQENSKKFLKITKAEDLYSLFLRGTELDDVAELHDEANKKTTEMKTRLELLNEELLEIDARRKKKKSDLDIVVDGSKIDEKIAQLKNEIEWSRLKESLLEIRARKEEMDVLSREVKELDNKINQNHLMINEMKKEEQEKECEVKRIRAEISERKKILEEAVKNYELEEREMKNDLEELTINYNEKKQRLQNLNRLGGIDKLAEKKALLEQKLGMEEKYSAQLETLSQKMAEENERSSSNKAKLVQHRQTESNISKQIEFLKKIEKNKLLFFHTKINDILREIRSCKFNDDVIGPIGSYITLKDFKWNKAISIILKNTLSNFIAFCKEDKIKLKRIFNKYDANFTILVPSSRSDAPINYEKRTGHNFAIDVIEVNHPRKNVILNQLIIMNSLENIILVEDRSFAYSILKKKLWDDIDIRSRPHIQKTAIKYKW
;
A
#
# COMPACT_ATOMS: atom_id res chain seq x y z
N MET A 1 -63.19 31.49 -16.82
CA MET A 1 -62.29 30.32 -16.91
C MET A 1 -63.07 29.17 -17.52
N VAL A 2 -62.85 28.83 -18.79
CA VAL A 2 -63.57 27.72 -19.42
C VAL A 2 -62.98 26.41 -18.87
N LYS A 3 -63.71 25.79 -17.95
CA LYS A 3 -63.47 24.44 -17.42
C LYS A 3 -63.59 23.45 -18.58
N GLY A 4 -62.46 22.93 -19.05
CA GLY A 4 -62.44 21.81 -19.99
C GLY A 4 -62.58 20.49 -19.24
N ASN A 5 -63.21 19.51 -19.88
CA ASN A 5 -63.30 18.16 -19.32
C ASN A 5 -61.89 17.53 -19.24
N ILE A 6 -61.56 16.94 -18.08
CA ILE A 6 -60.30 16.21 -17.89
C ILE A 6 -60.29 14.96 -18.77
N ILE A 7 -61.39 14.22 -18.84
CA ILE A 7 -61.55 13.07 -19.71
C ILE A 7 -62.21 13.54 -21.01
N LYS A 8 -61.54 13.33 -22.16
CA LYS A 8 -62.03 13.72 -23.50
C LYS A 8 -62.83 12.62 -24.17
N SER A 9 -62.32 11.39 -24.15
CA SER A 9 -62.98 10.27 -24.81
C SER A 9 -62.55 8.93 -24.24
N ILE A 10 -63.40 7.91 -24.37
CA ILE A 10 -63.06 6.51 -24.12
C ILE A 10 -63.36 5.68 -25.36
N THR A 11 -62.42 4.79 -25.72
CA THR A 11 -62.57 3.83 -26.81
C THR A 11 -62.40 2.42 -26.27
N LEU A 12 -63.40 1.58 -26.51
CA LEU A 12 -63.47 0.17 -26.11
C LEU A 12 -63.42 -0.69 -27.36
N SER A 13 -62.54 -1.69 -27.40
CA SER A 13 -62.50 -2.68 -28.48
C SER A 13 -62.51 -4.09 -27.90
N ASN A 14 -63.43 -4.93 -28.35
CA ASN A 14 -63.67 -6.30 -27.87
C ASN A 14 -63.78 -6.40 -26.34
N PHE A 15 -64.41 -5.41 -25.70
CA PHE A 15 -64.52 -5.30 -24.24
C PHE A 15 -65.97 -5.55 -23.80
N MET A 16 -66.18 -6.61 -23.03
CA MET A 16 -67.51 -7.10 -22.62
C MET A 16 -68.48 -7.24 -23.81
N CYS A 17 -69.56 -6.46 -23.83
CA CYS A 17 -70.55 -6.44 -24.90
C CYS A 17 -70.20 -5.49 -26.05
N HIS A 18 -69.10 -4.73 -25.95
CA HIS A 18 -68.71 -3.71 -26.92
C HIS A 18 -67.61 -4.23 -27.85
N THR A 19 -67.95 -4.44 -29.12
CA THR A 19 -66.95 -4.83 -30.15
C THR A 19 -66.07 -3.66 -30.55
N ASN A 20 -66.66 -2.49 -30.80
CA ASN A 20 -65.95 -1.24 -31.00
C ASN A 20 -66.87 -0.08 -30.60
N LEU A 21 -66.57 0.57 -29.48
CA LEU A 21 -67.32 1.72 -28.99
C LEU A 21 -66.36 2.88 -28.77
N ARG A 22 -66.64 4.03 -29.38
CA ARG A 22 -65.96 5.30 -29.05
C ARG A 22 -66.98 6.27 -28.48
N LEU A 23 -66.75 6.75 -27.27
CA LEU A 23 -67.62 7.68 -26.58
C LEU A 23 -66.83 8.95 -26.22
N PRO A 24 -67.14 10.10 -26.84
CA PRO A 24 -66.58 11.40 -26.46
C PRO A 24 -67.34 12.02 -25.28
N PHE A 25 -66.62 12.65 -24.35
CA PHE A 25 -67.15 13.41 -23.22
C PHE A 25 -66.99 14.91 -23.51
N ILE A 26 -68.02 15.52 -24.08
CA ILE A 26 -67.95 16.90 -24.62
C ILE A 26 -68.44 17.93 -23.59
N SER A 27 -69.36 17.53 -22.71
CA SER A 27 -69.99 18.38 -21.69
C SER A 27 -69.52 18.02 -20.28
N PRO A 28 -69.47 18.97 -19.33
CA PRO A 28 -69.19 18.68 -17.92
C PRO A 28 -70.13 17.62 -17.31
N ILE A 29 -71.36 17.54 -17.81
CA ILE A 29 -72.32 16.50 -17.45
C ILE A 29 -72.56 15.64 -18.68
N THR A 30 -72.29 14.35 -18.57
CA THR A 30 -72.56 13.36 -19.61
C THR A 30 -73.52 12.30 -19.05
N VAL A 31 -74.69 12.16 -19.67
CA VAL A 31 -75.69 11.16 -19.28
C VAL A 31 -75.69 10.03 -20.31
N ILE A 32 -75.43 8.81 -19.87
CA ILE A 32 -75.39 7.62 -20.74
C ILE A 32 -76.67 6.80 -20.51
N GLY A 33 -77.62 6.92 -21.44
CA GLY A 33 -78.88 6.18 -21.44
C GLY A 33 -78.80 4.86 -22.24
N GLY A 34 -79.77 3.97 -22.00
CA GLY A 34 -79.91 2.72 -22.77
C GLY A 34 -80.71 1.65 -22.02
N PHE A 35 -81.09 0.58 -22.71
CA PHE A 35 -81.81 -0.56 -22.12
C PHE A 35 -80.98 -1.32 -21.08
N ASN A 36 -81.63 -2.09 -20.21
CA ASN A 36 -80.92 -2.95 -19.28
C ASN A 36 -80.12 -4.02 -20.05
N GLY A 37 -78.88 -4.25 -19.61
CA GLY A 37 -77.96 -5.14 -20.32
C GLY A 37 -77.22 -4.53 -21.51
N SER A 38 -77.48 -3.27 -21.89
CA SER A 38 -76.82 -2.60 -23.03
C SER A 38 -75.33 -2.24 -22.80
N GLY A 39 -74.74 -2.62 -21.67
CA GLY A 39 -73.33 -2.35 -21.39
C GLY A 39 -73.00 -0.97 -20.81
N LYS A 40 -73.97 -0.25 -20.23
CA LYS A 40 -73.74 1.07 -19.61
C LYS A 40 -72.67 1.02 -18.52
N SER A 41 -72.81 0.08 -17.58
CA SER A 41 -71.84 -0.11 -16.49
C SER A 41 -70.46 -0.54 -17.00
N ALA A 42 -70.37 -1.15 -18.19
CA ALA A 42 -69.10 -1.56 -18.79
C ALA A 42 -68.20 -0.34 -19.09
N ILE A 43 -68.78 0.82 -19.42
CA ILE A 43 -68.03 2.06 -19.66
C ILE A 43 -67.36 2.54 -18.37
N MET A 44 -68.11 2.57 -17.26
CA MET A 44 -67.58 2.91 -15.94
C MET A 44 -66.46 1.94 -15.51
N ILE A 45 -66.68 0.64 -15.68
CA ILE A 45 -65.67 -0.39 -15.38
C ILE A 45 -64.41 -0.19 -16.24
N ALA A 46 -64.57 0.14 -17.51
CA ALA A 46 -63.45 0.38 -18.41
C ALA A 46 -62.60 1.59 -17.99
N ILE A 47 -63.25 2.68 -17.52
CA ILE A 47 -62.57 3.86 -16.97
C ILE A 47 -61.73 3.46 -15.76
N GLY A 48 -62.34 2.79 -14.77
CA GLY A 48 -61.63 2.35 -13.58
C GLY A 48 -60.42 1.47 -13.91
N ILE A 49 -60.59 0.52 -14.84
CA ILE A 49 -59.52 -0.40 -15.24
C ILE A 49 -58.37 0.31 -15.95
N VAL A 50 -58.63 1.25 -16.86
CA VAL A 50 -57.53 1.98 -17.50
C VAL A 50 -56.74 2.80 -16.50
N LEU A 51 -57.42 3.35 -15.50
CA LEU A 51 -56.84 4.16 -14.44
C LEU A 51 -56.37 3.32 -13.24
N GLY A 52 -56.02 2.05 -13.47
CA GLY A 52 -55.27 1.26 -12.47
C GLY A 52 -56.09 0.41 -11.50
N GLN A 53 -57.43 0.54 -11.46
CA GLN A 53 -58.27 -0.27 -10.57
C GLN A 53 -58.16 -1.77 -10.82
N ARG A 54 -58.29 -2.54 -9.74
CA ARG A 54 -58.37 -4.01 -9.81
C ARG A 54 -59.79 -4.43 -10.17
N THR A 55 -59.93 -5.54 -10.88
CA THR A 55 -61.25 -6.05 -11.31
C THR A 55 -62.15 -6.45 -10.16
N ASN A 56 -61.56 -6.87 -9.04
CA ASN A 56 -62.29 -7.22 -7.81
C ASN A 56 -62.92 -5.98 -7.17
N ALA A 57 -62.24 -4.83 -7.21
CA ALA A 57 -62.75 -3.57 -6.68
C ALA A 57 -63.94 -3.03 -7.49
N LEU A 58 -64.09 -3.49 -8.74
CA LEU A 58 -65.19 -3.14 -9.64
C LEU A 58 -66.30 -4.20 -9.67
N ASP A 59 -66.27 -5.15 -8.72
CA ASP A 59 -67.29 -6.16 -8.47
C ASP A 59 -67.69 -7.01 -9.71
N ARG A 60 -66.73 -7.29 -10.62
CA ARG A 60 -66.98 -8.00 -11.90
C ARG A 60 -66.12 -9.24 -12.14
N GLY A 61 -65.88 -9.98 -11.05
CA GLY A 61 -65.17 -11.27 -11.05
C GLY A 61 -63.67 -11.15 -10.75
N SER A 62 -63.05 -12.29 -10.48
CA SER A 62 -61.67 -12.38 -9.97
C SER A 62 -60.58 -12.17 -11.02
N SER A 63 -60.92 -12.20 -12.32
CA SER A 63 -59.94 -12.18 -13.41
C SER A 63 -60.29 -11.14 -14.46
N ALA A 64 -59.32 -10.29 -14.85
CA ALA A 64 -59.47 -9.38 -15.97
C ALA A 64 -59.78 -10.06 -17.31
N LYS A 65 -59.54 -11.38 -17.43
CA LYS A 65 -59.90 -12.17 -18.61
C LYS A 65 -61.42 -12.22 -18.84
N SER A 66 -62.24 -12.11 -17.80
CA SER A 66 -63.72 -12.10 -17.91
C SER A 66 -64.27 -10.87 -18.64
N LEU A 67 -63.43 -9.84 -18.82
CA LEU A 67 -63.80 -8.58 -19.43
C LEU A 67 -63.59 -8.58 -20.94
N ILE A 68 -62.98 -9.63 -21.49
CA ILE A 68 -62.81 -9.81 -22.93
C ILE A 68 -64.13 -10.30 -23.51
N GLN A 69 -64.57 -9.69 -24.61
CA GLN A 69 -65.76 -10.13 -25.34
C GLN A 69 -65.68 -11.62 -25.69
N ASN A 70 -66.80 -12.34 -25.54
CA ASN A 70 -66.87 -13.77 -25.85
C ASN A 70 -66.39 -14.04 -27.29
N GLY A 71 -65.58 -15.09 -27.46
CA GLY A 71 -64.99 -15.45 -28.75
C GLY A 71 -63.79 -14.60 -29.20
N LYS A 72 -63.37 -13.56 -28.46
CA LYS A 72 -62.18 -12.75 -28.77
C LYS A 72 -60.99 -13.14 -27.89
N SER A 73 -59.76 -12.91 -28.38
CA SER A 73 -58.50 -13.24 -27.69
C SER A 73 -57.93 -12.09 -26.85
N SER A 74 -58.33 -10.85 -27.15
CA SER A 74 -57.89 -9.65 -26.43
C SER A 74 -58.94 -8.54 -26.46
N ALA A 75 -58.96 -7.73 -25.39
CA ALA A 75 -59.70 -6.48 -25.30
C ALA A 75 -58.73 -5.30 -25.18
N LYS A 76 -59.12 -4.15 -25.72
CA LYS A 76 -58.36 -2.90 -25.66
C LYS A 76 -59.26 -1.80 -25.12
N ILE A 77 -58.72 -1.02 -24.19
CA ILE A 77 -59.37 0.15 -23.62
C ILE A 77 -58.41 1.32 -23.80
N GLN A 78 -58.90 2.43 -24.35
CA GLN A 78 -58.14 3.67 -24.48
C GLN A 78 -58.94 4.80 -23.85
N LEU A 79 -58.31 5.54 -22.94
CA LEU A 79 -58.83 6.74 -22.32
C LEU A 79 -57.98 7.92 -22.75
N GLU A 80 -58.61 8.97 -23.25
CA GLU A 80 -57.95 10.20 -23.65
C GLU A 80 -58.18 11.27 -22.59
N LEU A 81 -57.09 11.78 -22.00
CA LEU A 81 -57.09 12.86 -21.03
C LEU A 81 -56.69 14.18 -21.71
N SER A 82 -57.30 15.28 -21.27
CA SER A 82 -56.98 16.64 -21.70
C SER A 82 -55.77 17.18 -20.97
N ASN A 83 -54.69 17.45 -21.69
CA ASN A 83 -53.46 18.00 -21.11
C ASN A 83 -53.34 19.52 -21.28
N VAL A 84 -54.41 20.19 -21.71
CA VAL A 84 -54.40 21.63 -22.02
C VAL A 84 -54.25 22.47 -20.74
N GLN A 85 -54.93 22.05 -19.66
CA GLN A 85 -54.94 22.77 -18.39
C GLN A 85 -53.76 22.37 -17.49
N HIS A 86 -53.55 21.06 -17.30
CA HIS A 86 -52.53 20.53 -16.40
C HIS A 86 -51.11 20.58 -16.99
N ARG A 87 -50.95 20.58 -18.33
CA ARG A 87 -49.67 20.69 -19.04
C ARG A 87 -48.58 19.70 -18.56
N PHE A 88 -48.98 18.50 -18.17
CA PHE A 88 -48.07 17.41 -17.82
C PHE A 88 -47.14 17.07 -18.98
N ASN A 89 -45.83 17.20 -18.78
CA ASN A 89 -44.79 16.95 -19.79
C ASN A 89 -45.23 17.39 -21.21
N TYR A 90 -45.63 18.66 -21.31
CA TYR A 90 -46.27 19.22 -22.50
C TYR A 90 -45.42 19.09 -23.78
N GLY A 91 -44.09 19.09 -23.64
CA GLY A 91 -43.17 18.90 -24.77
C GLY A 91 -43.30 17.54 -25.46
N PHE A 92 -43.72 16.49 -24.75
CA PHE A 92 -43.94 15.16 -25.32
C PHE A 92 -45.41 14.90 -25.67
N PHE A 93 -46.33 15.23 -24.76
CA PHE A 93 -47.75 14.88 -24.89
C PHE A 93 -48.57 15.91 -25.66
N GLY A 94 -48.15 17.17 -25.69
CA GLY A 94 -48.97 18.26 -26.23
C GLY A 94 -50.31 18.35 -25.50
N ASN A 95 -51.41 18.39 -26.27
CA ASN A 95 -52.76 18.68 -25.76
C ASN A 95 -53.54 17.46 -25.25
N SER A 96 -53.06 16.23 -25.43
CA SER A 96 -53.76 15.01 -25.04
C SER A 96 -52.79 13.92 -24.55
N ILE A 97 -53.23 13.18 -23.53
CA ILE A 97 -52.54 12.00 -23.02
C ILE A 97 -53.46 10.81 -23.25
N ILE A 98 -52.96 9.77 -23.92
CA ILE A 98 -53.72 8.56 -24.21
C ILE A 98 -53.24 7.45 -23.29
N LEU A 99 -54.09 7.04 -22.36
CA LEU A 99 -53.89 5.89 -21.49
C LEU A 99 -54.52 4.67 -22.15
N GLU A 100 -53.71 3.65 -22.43
CA GLU A 100 -54.16 2.44 -23.12
C GLU A 100 -53.88 1.20 -22.27
N ARG A 101 -54.91 0.40 -22.05
CA ARG A 101 -54.80 -0.90 -21.39
C ARG A 101 -55.25 -2.01 -22.34
N VAL A 102 -54.39 -3.01 -22.51
CA VAL A 102 -54.69 -4.21 -23.31
C VAL A 102 -54.74 -5.42 -22.41
N ILE A 103 -55.88 -6.09 -22.46
CA ILE A 103 -56.16 -7.32 -21.73
C ILE A 103 -56.10 -8.47 -22.73
N LYS A 104 -55.30 -9.49 -22.45
CA LYS A 104 -55.12 -10.68 -23.28
C LYS A 104 -55.49 -11.93 -22.49
N ARG A 105 -56.02 -12.96 -23.15
CA ARG A 105 -56.40 -14.22 -22.50
C ARG A 105 -55.17 -15.06 -22.10
N ASP A 106 -54.18 -15.13 -22.98
CA ASP A 106 -53.04 -16.06 -22.87
C ASP A 106 -51.70 -15.35 -22.65
N ALA A 107 -51.71 -14.03 -22.44
CA ALA A 107 -50.50 -13.23 -22.25
C ALA A 107 -50.70 -12.17 -21.16
N ALA A 108 -49.58 -11.62 -20.68
CA ALA A 108 -49.58 -10.53 -19.70
C ALA A 108 -50.36 -9.31 -20.21
N HIS A 109 -51.10 -8.68 -19.31
CA HIS A 109 -51.78 -7.42 -19.57
C HIS A 109 -50.75 -6.31 -19.72
N SER A 110 -50.98 -5.39 -20.66
CA SER A 110 -50.05 -4.29 -20.93
C SER A 110 -50.72 -2.94 -20.74
N ILE A 111 -50.02 -2.03 -20.06
CA ILE A 111 -50.37 -0.62 -19.94
C ILE A 111 -49.44 0.16 -20.87
N ARG A 112 -49.97 1.13 -21.61
CA ARG A 112 -49.21 2.02 -22.48
C ARG A 112 -49.73 3.44 -22.32
N ILE A 113 -48.82 4.36 -22.06
CA ILE A 113 -49.07 5.79 -21.97
C ILE A 113 -48.53 6.39 -23.26
N LYS A 114 -49.36 7.09 -24.02
CA LYS A 114 -49.03 7.60 -25.36
C LYS A 114 -49.39 9.07 -25.51
N ASN A 115 -48.75 9.74 -26.46
CA ASN A 115 -49.18 11.05 -26.94
C ASN A 115 -50.21 10.92 -28.08
N ASP A 116 -50.71 12.06 -28.54
CA ASP A 116 -51.68 12.15 -29.64
C ASP A 116 -51.20 11.48 -30.95
N SER A 117 -49.90 11.57 -31.23
CA SER A 117 -49.28 10.93 -32.40
C SER A 117 -49.07 9.42 -32.25
N GLY A 118 -49.48 8.82 -31.12
CA GLY A 118 -49.35 7.39 -30.84
C GLY A 118 -47.97 6.93 -30.35
N LYS A 119 -47.03 7.86 -30.09
CA LYS A 119 -45.71 7.55 -29.55
C LYS A 119 -45.82 7.16 -28.07
N ILE A 120 -45.17 6.07 -27.69
CA ILE A 120 -45.20 5.54 -26.32
C ILE A 120 -44.24 6.35 -25.43
N PHE A 121 -44.76 6.87 -24.33
CA PHE A 121 -44.00 7.49 -23.26
C PHE A 121 -43.47 6.44 -22.27
N SER A 122 -44.38 5.63 -21.73
CA SER A 122 -44.04 4.58 -20.77
C SER A 122 -45.06 3.43 -20.80
N THR A 123 -44.63 2.30 -20.26
CA THR A 123 -45.43 1.10 -20.02
C THR A 123 -45.42 0.66 -18.55
N LYS A 124 -44.83 1.46 -17.67
CA LYS A 124 -44.73 1.16 -16.23
C LYS A 124 -46.01 1.58 -15.52
N LYS A 125 -46.35 0.83 -14.46
CA LYS A 125 -47.48 1.18 -13.58
C LYS A 125 -47.18 2.44 -12.75
N GLU A 126 -45.96 2.59 -12.24
CA GLU A 126 -45.52 3.75 -11.46
C GLU A 126 -45.78 5.07 -12.20
N ASP A 127 -45.49 5.12 -13.51
CA ASP A 127 -45.73 6.31 -14.33
C ASP A 127 -47.22 6.57 -14.57
N LEU A 128 -48.05 5.51 -14.59
CA LEU A 128 -49.50 5.65 -14.66
C LEU A 128 -50.04 6.22 -13.33
N ASP A 129 -49.60 5.65 -12.20
CA ASP A 129 -50.00 6.08 -10.87
C ASP A 129 -49.60 7.57 -10.66
N TYR A 130 -48.40 7.97 -11.08
CA TYR A 130 -47.96 9.38 -11.05
C TYR A 130 -48.82 10.33 -11.89
N ILE A 131 -49.26 9.90 -13.09
CA ILE A 131 -50.18 10.71 -13.91
C ILE A 131 -51.54 10.80 -13.23
N ILE A 132 -52.06 9.71 -12.68
CA ILE A 132 -53.35 9.70 -11.97
C ILE A 132 -53.30 10.68 -10.79
N ASP A 133 -52.24 10.65 -9.99
CA ASP A 133 -52.02 11.56 -8.86
C ASP A 133 -51.89 13.01 -9.32
N TYR A 134 -51.13 13.27 -10.39
CA TYR A 134 -50.95 14.62 -10.94
C TYR A 134 -52.26 15.25 -11.43
N PHE A 135 -53.15 14.42 -11.98
CA PHE A 135 -54.48 14.83 -12.43
C PHE A 135 -55.55 14.71 -11.33
N GLN A 136 -55.18 14.32 -10.10
CA GLN A 136 -56.06 14.14 -8.94
C GLN A 136 -57.26 13.23 -9.24
N LEU A 137 -57.03 12.17 -10.03
CA LEU A 137 -58.06 11.21 -10.42
C LEU A 137 -58.16 10.07 -9.38
N HIS A 138 -58.60 10.40 -8.16
CA HIS A 138 -58.75 9.44 -7.06
C HIS A 138 -59.96 8.52 -7.24
N ILE A 139 -59.78 7.41 -7.95
CA ILE A 139 -60.85 6.45 -8.28
C ILE A 139 -61.09 5.44 -7.15
N ASP A 140 -60.12 5.30 -6.26
CA ASP A 140 -60.29 4.53 -5.02
C ASP A 140 -61.25 5.24 -4.04
N ASN A 141 -61.38 6.57 -4.13
CA ASN A 141 -62.28 7.34 -3.30
C ASN A 141 -63.74 7.08 -3.72
N PRO A 142 -64.57 6.45 -2.84
CA PRO A 142 -65.94 6.08 -3.17
C PRO A 142 -66.87 7.29 -3.40
N LEU A 143 -66.49 8.50 -2.97
CA LEU A 143 -67.23 9.73 -3.25
C LEU A 143 -66.96 10.26 -4.67
N ASN A 144 -65.76 10.02 -5.21
CA ASN A 144 -65.38 10.44 -6.56
C ASN A 144 -65.77 9.40 -7.62
N PHE A 145 -65.75 8.12 -7.26
CA PHE A 145 -66.07 7.01 -8.16
C PHE A 145 -67.07 6.03 -7.53
N LEU A 146 -68.35 6.33 -7.70
CA LEU A 146 -69.42 5.55 -7.10
C LEU A 146 -69.91 4.43 -8.03
N THR A 147 -69.49 3.19 -7.77
CA THR A 147 -70.00 2.03 -8.50
C THR A 147 -71.40 1.63 -8.02
N GLN A 148 -72.13 0.89 -8.85
CA GLN A 148 -73.47 0.39 -8.49
C GLN A 148 -73.45 -0.42 -7.18
N GLU A 149 -72.46 -1.28 -6.98
CA GLU A 149 -72.35 -2.08 -5.75
C GLU A 149 -71.84 -1.26 -4.57
N ASN A 150 -70.90 -0.32 -4.78
CA ASN A 150 -70.47 0.60 -3.71
C ASN A 150 -71.62 1.51 -3.25
N SER A 151 -72.51 1.93 -4.15
CA SER A 151 -73.70 2.69 -3.76
C SER A 151 -74.67 1.87 -2.89
N LYS A 152 -74.84 0.58 -3.17
CA LYS A 152 -75.61 -0.33 -2.29
C LYS A 152 -74.93 -0.55 -0.95
N LYS A 153 -73.60 -0.69 -0.94
CA LYS A 153 -72.82 -0.81 0.31
C LYS A 153 -73.00 0.46 1.14
N PHE A 154 -72.90 1.63 0.53
CA PHE A 154 -73.11 2.93 1.16
C PHE A 154 -74.48 3.03 1.85
N LEU A 155 -75.56 2.66 1.17
CA LEU A 155 -76.92 2.66 1.74
C LEU A 155 -77.12 1.62 2.86
N LYS A 156 -76.27 0.60 2.94
CA LYS A 156 -76.30 -0.44 3.98
C LYS A 156 -75.45 -0.11 5.21
N ILE A 157 -74.68 0.97 5.18
CA ILE A 157 -73.87 1.40 6.34
C ILE A 157 -74.84 1.86 7.43
N THR A 158 -74.93 1.07 8.50
CA THR A 158 -75.78 1.37 9.67
C THR A 158 -74.96 1.78 10.91
N LYS A 159 -73.65 1.48 10.93
CA LYS A 159 -72.76 1.78 12.05
C LYS A 159 -72.08 3.14 11.89
N ALA A 160 -71.96 3.87 13.00
CA ALA A 160 -71.30 5.16 13.05
C ALA A 160 -69.80 5.09 12.71
N GLU A 161 -69.12 4.01 13.11
CA GLU A 161 -67.69 3.77 12.82
C GLU A 161 -67.42 3.65 11.31
N ASP A 162 -68.24 2.85 10.62
CA ASP A 162 -68.14 2.65 9.17
C ASP A 162 -68.41 3.97 8.41
N LEU A 163 -69.37 4.76 8.89
CA LEU A 163 -69.68 6.08 8.35
C LEU A 163 -68.52 7.06 8.55
N TYR A 164 -67.90 7.05 9.73
CA TYR A 164 -66.71 7.86 10.02
C TYR A 164 -65.51 7.44 9.17
N SER A 165 -65.27 6.13 8.99
CA SER A 165 -64.22 5.61 8.10
C SER A 165 -64.43 6.03 6.64
N LEU A 166 -65.69 6.11 6.21
CA LEU A 166 -66.04 6.54 4.87
C LEU A 166 -65.85 8.05 4.72
N PHE A 167 -66.21 8.83 5.75
CA PHE A 167 -65.94 10.26 5.78
C PHE A 167 -64.44 10.54 5.70
N LEU A 168 -63.62 9.85 6.49
CA LEU A 168 -62.16 9.99 6.47
C LEU A 168 -61.56 9.65 5.10
N ARG A 169 -61.94 8.52 4.52
CA ARG A 169 -61.50 8.13 3.16
C ARG A 169 -62.03 9.07 2.08
N GLY A 170 -63.27 9.53 2.23
CA GLY A 170 -63.93 10.42 1.29
C GLY A 170 -63.33 11.82 1.27
N THR A 171 -62.87 12.30 2.43
CA THR A 171 -62.21 13.59 2.62
C THR A 171 -60.68 13.50 2.49
N GLU A 172 -60.13 12.31 2.22
CA GLU A 172 -58.69 12.05 2.08
C GLU A 172 -57.88 12.38 3.36
N LEU A 173 -58.56 12.52 4.51
CA LEU A 173 -57.92 12.73 5.82
C LEU A 173 -57.23 11.48 6.35
N ASP A 174 -57.72 10.32 5.92
CA ASP A 174 -57.08 9.01 6.07
C ASP A 174 -55.61 9.05 5.61
N ASP A 175 -55.38 9.41 4.34
CA ASP A 175 -54.05 9.44 3.74
C ASP A 175 -53.12 10.41 4.49
N VAL A 176 -53.64 11.56 4.91
CA VAL A 176 -52.89 12.55 5.71
C VAL A 176 -52.49 11.99 7.07
N ALA A 177 -53.37 11.25 7.73
CA ALA A 177 -53.08 10.63 9.01
C ALA A 177 -52.01 9.54 8.88
N GLU A 178 -52.12 8.68 7.85
CA GLU A 178 -51.11 7.65 7.58
C GLU A 178 -49.73 8.26 7.28
N LEU A 179 -49.68 9.30 6.43
CA LEU A 179 -48.45 10.02 6.11
C LEU A 179 -47.82 10.67 7.35
N HIS A 180 -48.64 11.25 8.24
CA HIS A 180 -48.18 11.84 9.48
C HIS A 180 -47.59 10.79 10.44
N ASP A 181 -48.24 9.63 10.57
CA ASP A 181 -47.74 8.52 11.39
C ASP A 181 -46.44 7.93 10.84
N GLU A 182 -46.32 7.80 9.52
CA GLU A 182 -45.08 7.35 8.88
C GLU A 182 -43.93 8.37 9.09
N ALA A 183 -44.22 9.67 8.95
CA ALA A 183 -43.25 10.73 9.20
C ALA A 183 -42.77 10.74 10.67
N ASN A 184 -43.68 10.52 11.62
CA ASN A 184 -43.33 10.43 13.03
C ASN A 184 -42.45 9.22 13.34
N LYS A 185 -42.77 8.04 12.78
CA LYS A 185 -41.92 6.84 12.91
C LYS A 185 -40.51 7.07 12.36
N LYS A 186 -40.39 7.65 11.16
CA LYS A 186 -39.08 7.98 10.58
C LYS A 186 -38.31 8.99 11.44
N THR A 187 -39.02 9.95 12.03
CA THR A 187 -38.41 10.97 12.90
C THR A 187 -37.88 10.35 14.19
N THR A 188 -38.62 9.44 14.82
CA THR A 188 -38.16 8.74 16.04
C THR A 188 -36.96 7.84 15.74
N GLU A 189 -36.99 7.08 14.64
CA GLU A 189 -35.85 6.27 14.18
C GLU A 189 -34.60 7.10 13.89
N MET A 190 -34.76 8.30 13.33
CA MET A 190 -33.63 9.18 13.07
C MET A 190 -33.03 9.73 14.37
N LYS A 191 -33.87 10.07 15.34
CA LYS A 191 -33.41 10.55 16.67
C LYS A 191 -32.59 9.49 17.39
N THR A 192 -33.09 8.25 17.48
CA THR A 192 -32.36 7.15 18.13
C THR A 192 -31.03 6.86 17.43
N ARG A 193 -31.01 6.93 16.09
CA ARG A 193 -29.76 6.78 15.32
C ARG A 193 -28.75 7.89 15.60
N LEU A 194 -29.21 9.14 15.74
CA LEU A 194 -28.34 10.28 16.08
C LEU A 194 -27.73 10.14 17.47
N GLU A 195 -28.49 9.63 18.44
CA GLU A 195 -28.00 9.36 19.80
C GLU A 195 -26.87 8.32 19.78
N LEU A 196 -27.07 7.19 19.10
CA LEU A 196 -26.03 6.16 18.94
C LEU A 196 -24.77 6.68 18.24
N LEU A 197 -24.93 7.47 17.17
CA LEU A 197 -23.81 8.11 16.46
C LEU A 197 -23.04 9.07 17.36
N ASN A 198 -23.73 9.78 18.26
CA ASN A 198 -23.08 10.70 19.19
C ASN A 198 -22.24 9.94 20.24
N GLU A 199 -22.72 8.79 20.72
CA GLU A 199 -21.95 7.90 21.60
C GLU A 199 -20.69 7.35 20.90
N GLU A 200 -20.83 6.87 19.66
CA GLU A 200 -19.70 6.40 18.86
C GLU A 200 -18.66 7.52 18.62
N LEU A 201 -19.11 8.76 18.40
CA LEU A 201 -18.23 9.91 18.20
C LEU A 201 -17.40 10.19 19.47
N LEU A 202 -18.03 10.15 20.65
CA LEU A 202 -17.32 10.31 21.93
C LEU A 202 -16.25 9.23 22.12
N GLU A 203 -16.54 7.97 21.78
CA GLU A 203 -15.54 6.90 21.82
C GLU A 203 -14.37 7.14 20.85
N ILE A 204 -14.68 7.54 19.62
CA ILE A 204 -13.65 7.83 18.60
C ILE A 204 -12.75 8.98 19.07
N ASP A 205 -13.31 10.03 19.66
CA ASP A 205 -12.54 11.15 20.19
C ASP A 205 -11.66 10.74 21.39
N ALA A 206 -12.15 9.86 22.28
CA ALA A 206 -11.35 9.30 23.35
C ALA A 206 -10.17 8.47 22.80
N ARG A 207 -10.42 7.61 21.81
CA ARG A 207 -9.36 6.83 21.13
C ARG A 207 -8.36 7.73 20.42
N ARG A 208 -8.83 8.80 19.77
CA ARG A 208 -7.99 9.81 19.11
C ARG A 208 -7.07 10.52 20.11
N LYS A 209 -7.59 10.93 21.27
CA LYS A 209 -6.78 11.55 22.34
C LYS A 209 -5.69 10.59 22.84
N LYS A 210 -6.04 9.32 23.10
CA LYS A 210 -5.08 8.29 23.52
C LYS A 210 -3.98 8.08 22.47
N LYS A 211 -4.35 7.91 21.20
CA LYS A 211 -3.38 7.72 20.10
C LYS A 211 -2.50 8.94 19.86
N LYS A 212 -3.00 10.15 20.12
CA LYS A 212 -2.19 11.36 20.08
C LYS A 212 -1.12 11.35 21.18
N SER A 213 -1.51 10.99 22.41
CA SER A 213 -0.56 10.83 23.52
C SER A 213 0.50 9.76 23.22
N ASP A 214 0.12 8.61 22.66
CA ASP A 214 1.07 7.56 22.25
C ASP A 214 2.07 8.10 21.19
N LEU A 215 1.60 8.91 20.24
CA LEU A 215 2.45 9.51 19.21
C LEU A 215 3.44 10.50 19.81
N ASP A 216 3.01 11.34 20.75
CA ASP A 216 3.87 12.33 21.40
C ASP A 216 5.03 11.63 22.13
N ILE A 217 4.77 10.50 22.80
CA ILE A 217 5.81 9.66 23.43
C ILE A 217 6.83 9.13 22.40
N VAL A 218 6.36 8.68 21.24
CA VAL A 218 7.25 8.18 20.17
C VAL A 218 8.11 9.30 19.59
N VAL A 219 7.53 10.50 19.40
CA VAL A 219 8.27 11.67 18.92
C VAL A 219 9.34 12.09 19.92
N ASP A 220 9.03 12.09 21.21
CA ASP A 220 10.01 12.39 22.25
C ASP A 220 11.10 11.31 22.35
N GLY A 221 10.73 10.04 22.17
CA GLY A 221 11.70 8.94 22.03
C GLY A 221 12.69 9.16 20.87
N SER A 222 12.20 9.60 19.71
CA SER A 222 13.06 9.92 18.55
C SER A 222 14.07 11.03 18.85
N LYS A 223 13.69 12.05 19.65
CA LYS A 223 14.63 13.12 20.05
C LYS A 223 15.72 12.59 20.99
N ILE A 224 15.39 11.65 21.86
CA ILE A 224 16.35 10.99 22.74
C ILE A 224 17.33 10.15 21.90
N ASP A 225 16.84 9.41 20.90
CA ASP A 225 17.69 8.64 19.99
C ASP A 225 18.67 9.54 19.20
N GLU A 226 18.20 10.69 18.71
CA GLU A 226 19.06 11.71 18.08
C GLU A 226 20.12 12.23 19.05
N LYS A 227 19.74 12.49 20.31
CA LYS A 227 20.67 12.93 21.36
C LYS A 227 21.72 11.85 21.66
N ILE A 228 21.33 10.59 21.72
CA ILE A 228 22.24 9.45 21.91
C ILE A 228 23.23 9.36 20.75
N ALA A 229 22.77 9.55 19.50
CA ALA A 229 23.65 9.54 18.34
C ALA A 229 24.68 10.69 18.38
N GLN A 230 24.26 11.89 18.78
CA GLN A 230 25.16 13.02 18.97
C GLN A 230 26.22 12.74 20.05
N LEU A 231 25.80 12.24 21.22
CA LEU A 231 26.72 11.91 22.31
C LEU A 231 27.70 10.79 21.94
N LYS A 232 27.26 9.77 21.17
CA LYS A 232 28.15 8.74 20.64
C LYS A 232 29.22 9.33 19.71
N ASN A 233 28.81 10.24 18.82
CA ASN A 233 29.77 10.95 17.98
C ASN A 233 30.75 11.77 18.80
N GLU A 234 30.29 12.48 19.84
CA GLU A 234 31.16 13.24 20.75
C GLU A 234 32.19 12.34 21.48
N ILE A 235 31.79 11.14 21.90
CA ILE A 235 32.72 10.15 22.49
C ILE A 235 33.79 9.72 21.49
N GLU A 236 33.43 9.44 20.24
CA GLU A 236 34.43 9.05 19.24
C GLU A 236 35.36 10.23 18.88
N TRP A 237 34.82 11.45 18.82
CA TRP A 237 35.64 12.66 18.65
C TRP A 237 36.59 12.90 19.84
N SER A 238 36.16 12.61 21.07
CA SER A 238 37.02 12.74 22.24
C SER A 238 38.17 11.74 22.21
N ARG A 239 37.89 10.48 21.84
CA ARG A 239 38.92 9.44 21.66
C ARG A 239 39.91 9.81 20.57
N LEU A 240 39.42 10.29 19.42
CA LEU A 240 40.29 10.77 18.34
C LEU A 240 41.17 11.92 18.82
N LYS A 241 40.63 12.85 19.61
CA LYS A 241 41.38 13.97 20.17
C LYS A 241 42.50 13.48 21.11
N GLU A 242 42.21 12.52 21.99
CA GLU A 242 43.23 11.90 22.87
C GLU A 242 44.32 11.21 22.05
N SER A 243 43.96 10.38 21.06
CA SER A 243 44.94 9.72 20.19
C SER A 243 45.76 10.73 19.36
N LEU A 244 45.17 11.83 18.91
CA LEU A 244 45.90 12.89 18.20
C LEU A 244 46.90 13.62 19.11
N LEU A 245 46.57 13.80 20.39
CA LEU A 245 47.49 14.35 21.39
C LEU A 245 48.66 13.38 21.64
N GLU A 246 48.39 12.09 21.78
CA GLU A 246 49.44 11.06 21.90
C GLU A 246 50.35 11.02 20.66
N ILE A 247 49.77 11.03 19.45
CA ILE A 247 50.54 11.09 18.20
C ILE A 247 51.40 12.34 18.13
N ARG A 248 50.87 13.50 18.58
CA ARG A 248 51.62 14.75 18.62
C ARG A 248 52.80 14.64 19.60
N ALA A 249 52.57 14.14 20.82
CA ALA A 249 53.64 13.92 21.80
C ALA A 249 54.71 12.96 21.27
N ARG A 250 54.31 11.84 20.64
CA ARG A 250 55.24 10.90 20.00
C ARG A 250 56.02 11.51 18.84
N LYS A 251 55.41 12.38 18.04
CA LYS A 251 56.12 13.12 17.00
C LYS A 251 57.15 14.08 17.58
N GLU A 252 56.80 14.81 18.64
CA GLU A 252 57.73 15.69 19.33
C GLU A 252 58.91 14.91 19.92
N GLU A 253 58.67 13.75 20.55
CA GLU A 253 59.73 12.83 21.00
C GLU A 253 60.61 12.35 19.84
N MET A 254 60.01 11.94 18.72
CA MET A 254 60.74 11.50 17.52
C MET A 254 61.59 12.63 16.92
N ASP A 255 61.09 13.87 16.93
CA ASP A 255 61.82 15.04 16.43
C ASP A 255 63.01 15.40 17.34
N VAL A 256 62.88 15.22 18.66
CA VAL A 256 64.00 15.34 19.62
C VAL A 256 65.04 14.26 19.35
N LEU A 257 64.63 12.99 19.30
CA LEU A 257 65.52 11.87 19.02
C LEU A 257 66.22 12.02 17.65
N SER A 258 65.53 12.48 16.61
CA SER A 258 66.16 12.70 15.30
C SER A 258 67.22 13.80 15.32
N ARG A 259 67.04 14.82 16.18
CA ARG A 259 68.06 15.85 16.41
C ARG A 259 69.26 15.27 17.15
N GLU A 260 69.04 14.47 18.18
CA GLU A 260 70.11 13.77 18.91
C GLU A 260 70.91 12.83 17.99
N VAL A 261 70.22 12.07 17.12
CA VAL A 261 70.88 11.22 16.12
C VAL A 261 71.73 12.05 15.17
N LYS A 262 71.24 13.19 14.67
CA LYS A 262 72.04 14.11 13.82
C LYS A 262 73.25 14.68 14.56
N GLU A 263 73.12 15.01 15.84
CA GLU A 263 74.24 15.48 16.65
C GLU A 263 75.28 14.37 16.88
N LEU A 264 74.83 13.15 17.14
CA LEU A 264 75.71 11.99 17.26
C LEU A 264 76.39 11.65 15.95
N ASP A 265 75.70 11.70 14.81
CA ASP A 265 76.29 11.54 13.48
C ASP A 265 77.35 12.62 13.21
N ASN A 266 77.09 13.87 13.60
CA ASN A 266 78.09 14.94 13.49
C ASN A 266 79.32 14.66 14.35
N LYS A 267 79.14 14.18 15.60
CA LYS A 267 80.25 13.77 16.48
C LYS A 267 81.01 12.58 15.93
N ILE A 268 80.32 11.59 15.35
CA ILE A 268 80.94 10.44 14.68
C ILE A 268 81.77 10.90 13.49
N ASN A 269 81.25 11.81 12.67
CA ASN A 269 81.98 12.39 11.54
C ASN A 269 83.21 13.18 12.00
N GLN A 270 83.10 13.97 13.07
CA GLN A 270 84.25 14.68 13.67
C GLN A 270 85.31 13.70 14.20
N ASN A 271 84.89 12.67 14.93
CA ASN A 271 85.80 11.62 15.41
C ASN A 271 86.45 10.86 14.24
N HIS A 272 85.73 10.59 13.15
CA HIS A 272 86.29 9.98 11.95
C HIS A 272 87.35 10.85 11.29
N LEU A 273 87.15 12.16 11.23
CA LEU A 273 88.17 13.10 10.74
C LEU A 273 89.41 13.07 11.63
N MET A 274 89.22 13.11 12.95
CA MET A 274 90.33 13.07 13.92
C MET A 274 91.09 11.73 13.89
N ILE A 275 90.40 10.61 13.70
CA ILE A 275 91.04 9.29 13.48
C ILE A 275 91.85 9.29 12.17
N ASN A 276 91.36 9.92 11.10
CA ASN A 276 92.10 10.01 9.85
C ASN A 276 93.33 10.90 9.96
N GLU A 277 93.28 11.97 10.76
CA GLU A 277 94.45 12.81 11.08
C GLU A 277 95.47 12.02 11.89
N MET A 278 95.05 11.35 12.96
CA MET A 278 95.94 10.49 13.76
C MET A 278 96.56 9.36 12.94
N LYS A 279 95.82 8.76 12.00
CA LYS A 279 96.38 7.74 11.08
C LYS A 279 97.43 8.32 10.13
N LYS A 280 97.28 9.57 9.69
CA LYS A 280 98.32 10.25 8.89
C LYS A 280 99.57 10.52 9.73
N GLU A 281 99.40 11.02 10.96
CA GLU A 281 100.51 11.22 11.89
C GLU A 281 101.22 9.90 12.24
N GLU A 282 100.47 8.81 12.44
CA GLU A 282 101.02 7.47 12.65
C GLU A 282 101.85 7.02 11.45
N GLN A 283 101.36 7.19 10.21
CA GLN A 283 102.11 6.87 9.00
C GLN A 283 103.40 7.70 8.84
N GLU A 284 103.37 8.99 9.19
CA GLU A 284 104.55 9.86 9.19
C GLU A 284 105.59 9.40 10.22
N LYS A 285 105.16 9.08 11.45
CA LYS A 285 106.04 8.54 12.50
C LYS A 285 106.59 7.17 12.14
N GLU A 286 105.80 6.31 11.50
CA GLU A 286 106.24 4.99 11.07
C GLU A 286 107.30 5.08 9.95
N CYS A 287 107.20 6.05 9.05
CA CYS A 287 108.25 6.37 8.07
C CYS A 287 109.54 6.86 8.76
N GLU A 288 109.41 7.69 9.79
CA GLU A 288 110.56 8.18 10.57
C GLU A 288 111.26 7.04 11.34
N VAL A 289 110.49 6.13 11.94
CA VAL A 289 111.04 4.94 12.62
C VAL A 289 111.74 4.00 11.62
N LYS A 290 111.21 3.82 10.40
CA LYS A 290 111.88 3.06 9.34
C LYS A 290 113.22 3.70 8.95
N ARG A 291 113.28 5.03 8.87
CA ARG A 291 114.52 5.78 8.59
C ARG A 291 115.57 5.56 9.67
N ILE A 292 115.20 5.72 10.94
CA ILE A 292 116.10 5.52 12.09
C ILE A 292 116.58 4.05 12.17
N ARG A 293 115.71 3.08 11.91
CA ARG A 293 116.09 1.65 11.89
C ARG A 293 117.13 1.34 10.79
N ALA A 294 117.00 1.94 9.61
CA ALA A 294 117.99 1.78 8.54
C ALA A 294 119.36 2.31 8.98
N GLU A 295 119.39 3.49 9.62
CA GLU A 295 120.61 4.13 10.12
C GLU A 295 121.29 3.34 11.26
N ILE A 296 120.51 2.72 12.15
CA ILE A 296 121.02 1.81 13.19
C ILE A 296 121.58 0.53 12.56
N SER A 297 120.95 -0.01 11.51
CA SER A 297 121.41 -1.24 10.85
C SER A 297 122.78 -1.07 10.18
N GLU A 298 123.03 0.11 9.60
CA GLU A 298 124.30 0.44 8.96
C GLU A 298 125.42 0.56 10.00
N ARG A 299 125.15 1.22 11.13
CA ARG A 299 126.08 1.29 12.27
C ARG A 299 126.36 -0.08 12.89
N LYS A 300 125.38 -0.98 12.92
CA LYS A 300 125.55 -2.32 13.48
C LYS A 300 126.47 -3.20 12.63
N LYS A 301 126.41 -3.10 11.30
CA LYS A 301 127.33 -3.81 10.39
C LYS A 301 128.79 -3.40 10.60
N ILE A 302 129.04 -2.09 10.74
CA ILE A 302 130.40 -1.57 10.99
C ILE A 302 130.96 -2.11 12.31
N LEU A 303 130.11 -2.27 13.33
CA LEU A 303 130.51 -2.79 14.64
C LEU A 303 130.74 -4.32 14.62
N GLU A 304 129.94 -5.07 13.86
CA GLU A 304 130.08 -6.53 13.72
C GLU A 304 131.37 -6.93 12.96
N GLU A 305 131.85 -6.09 12.02
CA GLU A 305 133.16 -6.29 11.37
C GLU A 305 134.34 -6.03 12.32
N ALA A 306 134.20 -5.09 13.26
CA ALA A 306 135.22 -4.83 14.28
C ALA A 306 135.32 -5.98 15.32
N VAL A 307 134.19 -6.57 15.72
CA VAL A 307 134.15 -7.67 16.71
C VAL A 307 134.79 -8.95 16.17
N LYS A 308 134.60 -9.27 14.89
CA LYS A 308 135.22 -10.46 14.26
C LYS A 308 136.75 -10.44 14.26
N ASN A 309 137.37 -9.26 14.20
CA ASN A 309 138.83 -9.13 14.26
C ASN A 309 139.37 -9.38 15.68
N TYR A 310 138.60 -9.04 16.72
CA TYR A 310 138.99 -9.27 18.12
C TYR A 310 138.74 -10.71 18.59
N GLU A 311 137.74 -11.42 18.04
CA GLU A 311 137.45 -12.83 18.38
C GLU A 311 138.54 -13.81 17.91
N LEU A 312 139.38 -13.42 16.94
CA LEU A 312 140.50 -14.24 16.46
C LEU A 312 141.70 -14.18 17.44
N GLU A 313 141.88 -13.06 18.14
CA GLU A 313 142.92 -12.90 19.18
C GLU A 313 142.52 -13.55 20.52
N GLU A 314 141.22 -13.64 20.84
CA GLU A 314 140.73 -14.25 22.09
C GLU A 314 140.88 -15.79 22.12
N ARG A 315 140.92 -16.44 20.96
CA ARG A 315 140.95 -17.91 20.86
C ARG A 315 142.29 -18.52 21.27
N GLU A 316 143.39 -17.75 21.22
CA GLU A 316 144.70 -18.20 21.70
C GLU A 316 144.82 -18.15 23.23
N MET A 317 144.07 -17.27 23.92
CA MET A 317 144.09 -17.14 25.39
C MET A 317 143.14 -18.09 26.13
N LYS A 318 142.10 -18.62 25.48
CA LYS A 318 141.05 -19.44 26.12
C LYS A 318 141.47 -20.86 26.52
N ASN A 319 142.60 -21.36 26.01
CA ASN A 319 143.16 -22.65 26.45
C ASN A 319 143.78 -22.59 27.86
N ASP A 320 144.04 -21.40 28.40
CA ASP A 320 144.70 -21.24 29.71
C ASP A 320 143.70 -21.16 30.91
N LEU A 321 142.39 -21.17 30.67
CA LEU A 321 141.37 -20.85 31.69
C LEU A 321 140.46 -22.01 32.13
N GLU A 322 140.60 -23.21 31.55
CA GLU A 322 139.81 -24.40 31.95
C GLU A 322 140.12 -24.92 33.36
N GLU A 323 141.14 -24.38 34.04
CA GLU A 323 141.55 -24.85 35.37
C GLU A 323 140.78 -24.21 36.55
N LEU A 324 139.99 -23.14 36.36
CA LEU A 324 139.65 -22.23 37.49
C LEU A 324 138.20 -22.11 37.97
N THR A 325 137.18 -22.69 37.35
CA THR A 325 135.77 -22.41 37.73
C THR A 325 134.92 -23.62 38.12
N ILE A 326 135.56 -24.57 38.81
CA ILE A 326 134.90 -25.55 39.69
C ILE A 326 134.23 -24.88 40.92
N ASN A 327 134.37 -23.55 41.09
CA ASN A 327 134.15 -22.88 42.38
C ASN A 327 132.87 -21.99 42.51
N TYR A 328 131.96 -21.95 41.53
CA TYR A 328 130.81 -21.03 41.58
C TYR A 328 129.44 -21.69 41.88
N ASN A 329 129.35 -23.02 41.86
CA ASN A 329 128.07 -23.73 41.89
C ASN A 329 127.37 -23.90 43.25
N GLU A 330 127.89 -23.34 44.36
CA GLU A 330 127.35 -23.68 45.70
C GLU A 330 126.42 -22.66 46.38
N LYS A 331 126.13 -21.47 45.84
CA LYS A 331 125.51 -20.41 46.68
C LYS A 331 124.19 -19.76 46.27
N LYS A 332 123.49 -20.22 45.24
CA LYS A 332 122.26 -19.52 44.78
C LYS A 332 120.98 -20.36 44.76
N GLN A 333 120.78 -21.19 45.80
CA GLN A 333 119.49 -21.84 46.12
C GLN A 333 119.00 -21.42 47.51
N ARG A 334 118.51 -20.18 47.70
CA ARG A 334 118.02 -19.78 49.03
C ARG A 334 116.92 -18.72 49.14
N LEU A 335 115.96 -18.60 48.22
CA LEU A 335 114.73 -17.87 48.57
C LEU A 335 113.51 -18.31 47.77
N GLN A 336 112.89 -19.37 48.27
CA GLN A 336 111.46 -19.65 48.17
C GLN A 336 110.67 -18.67 49.05
N ASN A 337 109.57 -18.15 48.50
CA ASN A 337 108.23 -17.96 49.10
C ASN A 337 108.06 -17.20 50.44
N LEU A 338 107.15 -16.21 50.49
CA LEU A 338 105.82 -16.30 51.16
C LEU A 338 105.14 -14.93 51.43
N ASN A 339 103.79 -14.92 51.31
CA ASN A 339 102.71 -14.28 52.13
C ASN A 339 101.69 -13.42 51.35
N ARG A 340 100.39 -13.79 51.27
CA ARG A 340 99.23 -13.70 52.24
C ARG A 340 98.51 -12.32 52.19
N LEU A 341 97.19 -12.07 52.38
CA LEU A 341 96.02 -12.77 52.94
C LEU A 341 94.71 -11.92 52.78
N GLY A 342 93.54 -12.56 52.93
CA GLY A 342 92.31 -12.04 53.59
C GLY A 342 91.05 -11.94 52.69
N GLY A 343 89.83 -12.40 53.04
CA GLY A 343 89.27 -13.13 54.20
C GLY A 343 87.72 -13.10 54.22
N ILE A 344 87.13 -14.03 55.00
CA ILE A 344 85.83 -14.00 55.75
C ILE A 344 84.52 -14.55 55.11
N ASP A 345 83.90 -15.46 55.88
CA ASP A 345 82.74 -16.35 55.68
C ASP A 345 81.34 -15.70 55.66
N LYS A 346 80.40 -16.35 54.96
CA LYS A 346 78.94 -16.14 55.03
C LYS A 346 78.21 -17.46 55.33
N LEU A 347 77.46 -17.48 56.42
CA LEU A 347 76.40 -18.45 56.74
C LEU A 347 75.05 -17.70 56.66
N ALA A 348 74.33 -17.83 55.53
CA ALA A 348 72.94 -17.36 55.39
C ALA A 348 72.26 -17.98 54.15
N GLU A 349 72.10 -19.30 54.11
CA GLU A 349 71.35 -19.99 53.06
C GLU A 349 70.35 -20.95 53.69
N LYS A 350 69.14 -20.45 53.98
CA LYS A 350 67.85 -21.19 54.00
C LYS A 350 66.73 -20.34 54.61
N LYS A 351 66.40 -19.23 53.93
CA LYS A 351 65.20 -18.44 54.24
C LYS A 351 64.37 -18.07 52.99
N ALA A 352 64.60 -18.70 51.85
CA ALA A 352 64.03 -18.29 50.57
C ALA A 352 63.00 -19.26 49.94
N LEU A 353 62.66 -20.39 50.57
CA LEU A 353 61.88 -21.44 49.88
C LEU A 353 60.47 -21.73 50.42
N LEU A 354 60.01 -21.06 51.48
CA LEU A 354 58.73 -21.38 52.13
C LEU A 354 57.69 -20.25 52.13
N GLU A 355 58.05 -19.01 51.79
CA GLU A 355 57.09 -17.89 51.68
C GLU A 355 56.51 -17.70 50.26
N GLN A 356 57.02 -18.42 49.25
CA GLN A 356 56.59 -18.24 47.85
C GLN A 356 55.38 -19.11 47.45
N LYS A 357 54.96 -20.08 48.28
CA LYS A 357 53.94 -21.08 47.88
C LYS A 357 52.50 -20.81 48.33
N LEU A 358 52.25 -19.92 49.29
CA LEU A 358 50.89 -19.64 49.80
C LEU A 358 50.19 -18.44 49.13
N GLY A 359 50.94 -17.52 48.49
CA GLY A 359 50.38 -16.35 47.81
C GLY A 359 49.93 -16.57 46.36
N MET A 360 50.16 -17.76 45.81
CA MET A 360 49.77 -18.11 44.43
C MET A 360 48.34 -18.66 44.36
N GLU A 361 47.86 -19.38 45.38
CA GLU A 361 46.53 -20.02 45.37
C GLU A 361 45.35 -19.03 45.46
N GLU A 362 45.51 -17.91 46.16
CA GLU A 362 44.47 -16.85 46.23
C GLU A 362 44.36 -16.01 44.96
N LYS A 363 45.43 -15.90 44.17
CA LYS A 363 45.39 -15.20 42.87
C LYS A 363 44.73 -16.04 41.78
N TYR A 364 44.85 -17.37 41.85
CA TYR A 364 44.22 -18.27 40.89
C TYR A 364 42.71 -18.44 41.14
N SER A 365 42.21 -18.37 42.39
CA SER A 365 40.78 -18.47 42.69
C SER A 365 39.99 -17.24 42.20
N ALA A 366 40.50 -16.03 42.39
CA ALA A 366 39.88 -14.80 41.89
C ALA A 366 39.91 -14.69 40.35
N GLN A 367 40.94 -15.25 39.70
CA GLN A 367 41.01 -15.35 38.24
C GLN A 367 40.01 -16.37 37.67
N LEU A 368 39.76 -17.48 38.39
CA LEU A 368 38.77 -18.49 38.00
C LEU A 368 37.33 -17.97 38.10
N GLU A 369 37.02 -17.12 39.08
CA GLU A 369 35.68 -16.52 39.25
C GLU A 369 35.38 -15.43 38.20
N THR A 370 36.38 -14.61 37.87
CA THR A 370 36.25 -13.63 36.79
C THR A 370 36.23 -14.28 35.40
N LEU A 371 36.91 -15.41 35.21
CA LEU A 371 36.82 -16.20 33.98
C LEU A 371 35.47 -16.91 33.85
N SER A 372 34.87 -17.41 34.94
CA SER A 372 33.57 -18.07 34.91
C SER A 372 32.42 -17.08 34.61
N GLN A 373 32.48 -15.86 35.15
CA GLN A 373 31.54 -14.78 34.79
C GLN A 373 31.66 -14.36 33.32
N LYS A 374 32.89 -14.19 32.80
CA LYS A 374 33.11 -13.91 31.38
C LYS A 374 32.61 -15.03 30.47
N MET A 375 32.76 -16.29 30.89
CA MET A 375 32.22 -17.45 30.17
C MET A 375 30.69 -17.50 30.18
N ALA A 376 30.04 -17.08 31.28
CA ALA A 376 28.59 -16.98 31.35
C ALA A 376 28.05 -15.84 30.44
N GLU A 377 28.68 -14.66 30.46
CA GLU A 377 28.33 -13.54 29.59
C GLU A 377 28.56 -13.86 28.09
N GLU A 378 29.68 -14.53 27.76
CA GLU A 378 29.93 -15.01 26.40
C GLU A 378 28.92 -16.07 25.97
N ASN A 379 28.51 -16.98 26.86
CA ASN A 379 27.48 -17.98 26.55
C ASN A 379 26.09 -17.35 26.34
N GLU A 380 25.71 -16.33 27.12
CA GLU A 380 24.47 -15.57 26.89
C GLU A 380 24.53 -14.79 25.57
N ARG A 381 25.66 -14.13 25.26
CA ARG A 381 25.88 -13.46 23.97
C ARG A 381 25.84 -14.43 22.81
N SER A 382 26.47 -15.59 22.94
CA SER A 382 26.46 -16.66 21.93
C SER A 382 25.05 -17.21 21.69
N SER A 383 24.27 -17.36 22.76
CA SER A 383 22.87 -17.81 22.68
C SER A 383 21.95 -16.75 22.02
N SER A 384 22.12 -15.48 22.39
CA SER A 384 21.41 -14.35 21.77
C SER A 384 21.77 -14.19 20.29
N ASN A 385 23.07 -14.33 19.96
CA ASN A 385 23.54 -14.27 18.58
C ASN A 385 23.05 -15.46 17.75
N LYS A 386 23.00 -16.68 18.30
CA LYS A 386 22.40 -17.85 17.63
C LYS A 386 20.91 -17.62 17.35
N ALA A 387 20.16 -17.04 18.29
CA ALA A 387 18.75 -16.69 18.09
C ALA A 387 18.56 -15.66 16.95
N LYS A 388 19.39 -14.60 16.93
CA LYS A 388 19.41 -13.61 15.84
C LYS A 388 19.81 -14.24 14.50
N LEU A 389 20.75 -15.17 14.49
CA LEU A 389 21.22 -15.84 13.28
C LEU A 389 20.16 -16.77 12.69
N VAL A 390 19.38 -17.46 13.53
CA VAL A 390 18.19 -18.22 13.10
C VAL A 390 17.12 -17.29 12.52
N GLN A 391 16.87 -16.15 13.16
CA GLN A 391 15.93 -15.13 12.66
C GLN A 391 16.39 -14.57 11.30
N HIS A 392 17.68 -14.23 11.16
CA HIS A 392 18.25 -13.75 9.91
C HIS A 392 18.20 -14.80 8.79
N ARG A 393 18.49 -16.07 9.09
CA ARG A 393 18.34 -17.18 8.11
C ARG A 393 16.90 -17.37 7.67
N GLN A 394 15.93 -17.20 8.56
CA GLN A 394 14.51 -17.22 8.18
C GLN A 394 14.16 -16.05 7.26
N THR A 395 14.65 -14.84 7.56
CA THR A 395 14.45 -13.69 6.67
C THR A 395 15.12 -13.87 5.31
N GLU A 396 16.33 -14.41 5.27
CA GLU A 396 17.09 -14.67 4.05
C GLU A 396 16.41 -15.75 3.18
N SER A 397 15.88 -16.81 3.80
CA SER A 397 15.09 -17.82 3.10
C SER A 397 13.81 -17.22 2.50
N ASN A 398 13.13 -16.34 3.23
CA ASN A 398 11.93 -15.66 2.74
C ASN A 398 12.24 -14.70 1.59
N ILE A 399 13.32 -13.92 1.70
CA ILE A 399 13.79 -13.01 0.65
C ILE A 399 14.23 -13.81 -0.58
N SER A 400 14.94 -14.93 -0.40
CA SER A 400 15.37 -15.80 -1.49
C SER A 400 14.17 -16.41 -2.24
N LYS A 401 13.14 -16.87 -1.52
CA LYS A 401 11.87 -17.33 -2.11
C LYS A 401 11.15 -16.22 -2.88
N GLN A 402 11.17 -15.00 -2.38
CA GLN A 402 10.61 -13.83 -3.07
C GLN A 402 11.40 -13.49 -4.35
N ILE A 403 12.73 -13.52 -4.29
CA ILE A 403 13.59 -13.30 -5.47
C ILE A 403 13.36 -14.38 -6.52
N GLU A 404 13.26 -15.64 -6.12
CA GLU A 404 12.99 -16.75 -7.04
C GLU A 404 11.60 -16.62 -7.68
N PHE A 405 10.60 -16.17 -6.92
CA PHE A 405 9.26 -15.85 -7.43
C PHE A 405 9.29 -14.69 -8.43
N LEU A 406 10.02 -13.61 -8.13
CA LEU A 406 10.18 -12.46 -9.04
C LEU A 406 10.91 -12.84 -10.33
N LYS A 407 11.96 -13.67 -10.26
CA LYS A 407 12.65 -14.24 -11.44
C LYS A 407 11.73 -15.11 -12.29
N LYS A 408 10.80 -15.85 -11.67
CA LYS A 408 9.76 -16.62 -12.39
C LYS A 408 8.75 -15.69 -13.08
N ILE A 409 8.36 -14.58 -12.44
CA ILE A 409 7.47 -13.56 -13.04
C ILE A 409 8.15 -12.87 -14.23
N GLU A 410 9.45 -12.59 -14.16
CA GLU A 410 10.19 -11.96 -15.26
C GLU A 410 10.11 -12.80 -16.55
N LYS A 411 10.20 -14.13 -16.43
CA LYS A 411 10.05 -15.06 -17.55
C LYS A 411 8.60 -15.22 -18.04
N ASN A 412 7.61 -15.08 -17.15
CA ASN A 412 6.20 -15.21 -17.46
C ASN A 412 5.36 -14.18 -16.69
N LYS A 413 5.14 -13.02 -17.33
CA LYS A 413 4.40 -11.88 -16.74
C LYS A 413 3.01 -12.25 -16.21
N LEU A 414 2.39 -13.30 -16.76
CA LEU A 414 1.07 -13.79 -16.35
C LEU A 414 1.07 -14.42 -14.94
N LEU A 415 2.19 -14.99 -14.48
CA LEU A 415 2.32 -15.62 -13.14
C LEU A 415 2.07 -14.64 -11.99
N PHE A 416 2.10 -13.33 -12.28
CA PHE A 416 1.69 -12.27 -11.35
C PHE A 416 0.26 -12.46 -10.83
N PHE A 417 -0.66 -12.98 -11.66
CA PHE A 417 -2.06 -13.16 -11.28
C PHE A 417 -2.30 -14.43 -10.48
N HIS A 418 -1.64 -15.54 -10.85
CA HIS A 418 -1.67 -16.80 -10.12
C HIS A 418 -0.55 -17.74 -10.60
N THR A 419 -0.04 -18.59 -9.70
CA THR A 419 1.05 -19.55 -10.00
C THR A 419 0.67 -20.55 -11.10
N LYS A 420 -0.61 -20.90 -11.20
CA LYS A 420 -1.16 -21.85 -12.19
C LYS A 420 -2.00 -21.19 -13.31
N ILE A 421 -1.83 -19.88 -13.54
CA ILE A 421 -2.65 -19.13 -14.51
C ILE A 421 -2.59 -19.70 -15.93
N ASN A 422 -1.45 -20.23 -16.35
CA ASN A 422 -1.27 -20.77 -17.70
C ASN A 422 -2.11 -22.02 -17.92
N ASP A 423 -2.26 -22.86 -16.89
CA ASP A 423 -3.10 -24.06 -16.95
C ASP A 423 -4.58 -23.69 -16.91
N ILE A 424 -4.95 -22.67 -16.11
CA ILE A 424 -6.30 -22.10 -16.10
C ILE A 424 -6.67 -21.56 -17.50
N LEU A 425 -5.78 -20.80 -18.14
CA LEU A 425 -6.02 -20.26 -19.48
C LEU A 425 -6.11 -21.35 -20.55
N ARG A 426 -5.33 -22.43 -20.43
CA ARG A 426 -5.45 -23.61 -21.31
C ARG A 426 -6.80 -24.31 -21.11
N GLU A 427 -7.25 -24.50 -19.87
CA GLU A 427 -8.53 -25.12 -19.57
C GLU A 427 -9.71 -24.26 -20.06
N ILE A 428 -9.62 -22.94 -19.90
CA ILE A 428 -10.59 -21.99 -20.47
C ILE A 428 -10.64 -22.13 -22.00
N ARG A 429 -9.50 -22.16 -22.70
CA ARG A 429 -9.47 -22.34 -24.16
C ARG A 429 -10.04 -23.69 -24.62
N SER A 430 -9.91 -24.73 -23.81
CA SER A 430 -10.45 -26.07 -24.10
C SER A 430 -11.96 -26.19 -23.84
N CYS A 431 -12.54 -25.29 -23.05
CA CYS A 431 -13.95 -25.31 -22.68
C CYS A 431 -14.83 -24.61 -23.74
N LYS A 432 -15.97 -25.21 -24.09
CA LYS A 432 -16.97 -24.57 -24.96
C LYS A 432 -17.85 -23.62 -24.16
N PHE A 433 -17.56 -22.33 -24.26
CA PHE A 433 -18.39 -21.24 -23.75
C PHE A 433 -19.44 -20.83 -24.79
N ASN A 434 -20.53 -20.21 -24.33
CA ASN A 434 -21.60 -19.74 -25.21
C ASN A 434 -21.25 -18.38 -25.87
N ASP A 435 -20.45 -17.57 -25.18
CA ASP A 435 -19.88 -16.30 -25.68
C ASP A 435 -18.39 -16.21 -25.25
N ASP A 436 -17.67 -15.23 -25.79
CA ASP A 436 -16.24 -15.04 -25.52
C ASP A 436 -15.97 -14.72 -24.05
N VAL A 437 -14.96 -15.37 -23.46
CA VAL A 437 -14.48 -15.04 -22.12
C VAL A 437 -13.22 -14.19 -22.24
N ILE A 438 -13.24 -12.99 -21.65
CA ILE A 438 -12.11 -12.05 -21.70
C ILE A 438 -11.46 -12.00 -20.32
N GLY A 439 -10.19 -12.39 -20.22
CA GLY A 439 -9.39 -12.15 -19.02
C GLY A 439 -8.06 -12.90 -19.01
N PRO A 440 -7.21 -12.63 -18.00
CA PRO A 440 -7.35 -11.57 -16.99
C PRO A 440 -7.22 -10.19 -17.62
N ILE A 441 -8.04 -9.22 -17.19
CA ILE A 441 -8.12 -7.87 -17.79
C ILE A 441 -6.74 -7.19 -17.89
N GLY A 442 -5.90 -7.35 -16.87
CA GLY A 442 -4.57 -6.76 -16.83
C GLY A 442 -3.60 -7.25 -17.92
N SER A 443 -3.89 -8.37 -18.60
CA SER A 443 -3.08 -8.82 -19.74
C SER A 443 -3.28 -7.99 -21.01
N TYR A 444 -4.39 -7.26 -21.10
CA TYR A 444 -4.75 -6.45 -22.27
C TYR A 444 -4.52 -4.95 -22.04
N ILE A 445 -4.03 -4.54 -20.87
CA ILE A 445 -3.83 -3.14 -20.50
C ILE A 445 -2.36 -2.75 -20.66
N THR A 446 -2.10 -1.67 -21.38
CA THR A 446 -0.81 -1.01 -21.49
C THR A 446 -0.93 0.45 -21.06
N LEU A 447 0.17 1.02 -20.55
CA LEU A 447 0.24 2.44 -20.19
C LEU A 447 0.91 3.20 -21.33
N LYS A 448 0.29 4.30 -21.77
CA LYS A 448 0.89 5.21 -22.76
C LYS A 448 2.08 5.98 -22.18
N ASP A 449 1.99 6.33 -20.90
CA ASP A 449 3.03 7.04 -20.19
C ASP A 449 3.39 6.32 -18.88
N PHE A 450 4.64 5.86 -18.80
CA PHE A 450 5.14 5.07 -17.68
C PHE A 450 5.20 5.86 -16.37
N LYS A 451 5.24 7.20 -16.43
CA LYS A 451 5.32 8.06 -15.23
C LYS A 451 4.14 7.83 -14.27
N TRP A 452 2.99 7.41 -14.78
CA TRP A 452 1.78 7.18 -13.99
C TRP A 452 1.60 5.74 -13.49
N ASN A 453 2.57 4.85 -13.75
CA ASN A 453 2.46 3.43 -13.41
C ASN A 453 2.08 3.19 -11.94
N LYS A 454 2.75 3.89 -11.01
CA LYS A 454 2.46 3.76 -9.57
C LYS A 454 1.01 4.17 -9.24
N ALA A 455 0.54 5.30 -9.77
CA ALA A 455 -0.82 5.78 -9.52
C ALA A 455 -1.88 4.82 -10.09
N ILE A 456 -1.71 4.40 -11.35
CA ILE A 456 -2.66 3.49 -12.02
C ILE A 456 -2.65 2.09 -11.38
N SER A 457 -1.49 1.57 -10.96
CA SER A 457 -1.38 0.27 -10.29
C SER A 457 -2.19 0.21 -8.98
N ILE A 458 -2.27 1.33 -8.25
CA ILE A 458 -3.06 1.44 -7.03
C ILE A 458 -4.55 1.47 -7.37
N ILE A 459 -4.95 2.29 -8.35
CA ILE A 459 -6.34 2.42 -8.78
C ILE A 459 -6.88 1.09 -9.31
N LEU A 460 -6.09 0.38 -10.11
CA LEU A 460 -6.55 -0.84 -10.79
C LEU A 460 -6.29 -2.13 -10.00
N LYS A 461 -5.69 -2.09 -8.81
CA LYS A 461 -5.22 -3.26 -8.05
C LYS A 461 -6.23 -4.40 -7.98
N ASN A 462 -7.50 -4.10 -7.75
CA ASN A 462 -8.58 -5.09 -7.58
C ASN A 462 -9.30 -5.46 -8.88
N THR A 463 -8.89 -4.87 -10.01
CA THR A 463 -9.56 -5.04 -11.31
C THR A 463 -8.70 -5.74 -12.36
N LEU A 464 -7.38 -5.73 -12.20
CA LEU A 464 -6.45 -6.36 -13.16
C LEU A 464 -6.60 -7.88 -13.23
N SER A 465 -6.95 -8.54 -12.12
CA SER A 465 -7.13 -9.99 -12.05
C SER A 465 -8.54 -10.47 -12.46
N ASN A 466 -9.44 -9.56 -12.83
CA ASN A 466 -10.83 -9.90 -13.12
C ASN A 466 -10.99 -10.51 -14.51
N PHE A 467 -12.04 -11.31 -14.66
CA PHE A 467 -12.48 -11.91 -15.93
C PHE A 467 -13.86 -11.39 -16.30
N ILE A 468 -14.17 -11.30 -17.59
CA ILE A 468 -15.44 -10.84 -18.13
C ILE A 468 -16.11 -12.03 -18.83
N ALA A 469 -17.36 -12.31 -18.47
CA ALA A 469 -18.22 -13.29 -19.11
C ALA A 469 -19.57 -12.67 -19.45
N PHE A 470 -20.10 -12.88 -20.66
CA PHE A 470 -21.33 -12.21 -21.14
C PHE A 470 -22.63 -12.93 -20.75
N CYS A 471 -22.53 -14.14 -20.17
CA CYS A 471 -23.67 -14.97 -19.80
C CYS A 471 -23.52 -15.53 -18.38
N LYS A 472 -24.67 -15.73 -17.70
CA LYS A 472 -24.70 -16.35 -16.36
C LYS A 472 -24.20 -17.80 -16.38
N GLU A 473 -24.48 -18.53 -17.46
CA GLU A 473 -24.02 -19.92 -17.64
C GLU A 473 -22.49 -20.00 -17.76
N ASP A 474 -21.88 -19.12 -18.55
CA ASP A 474 -20.42 -19.06 -18.70
C ASP A 474 -19.73 -18.60 -17.41
N LYS A 475 -20.37 -17.71 -16.63
CA LYS A 475 -19.91 -17.37 -15.27
C LYS A 475 -19.85 -18.59 -14.35
N ILE A 476 -20.87 -19.47 -14.41
CA ILE A 476 -20.88 -20.70 -13.60
C ILE A 476 -19.78 -21.66 -14.05
N LYS A 477 -19.59 -21.84 -15.36
CA LYS A 477 -18.51 -22.66 -15.94
C LYS A 477 -17.14 -22.15 -15.50
N LEU A 478 -16.88 -20.84 -15.59
CA LEU A 478 -15.62 -20.23 -15.14
C LEU A 478 -15.39 -20.38 -13.64
N LYS A 479 -16.44 -20.20 -12.82
CA LYS A 479 -16.34 -20.37 -11.37
C LYS A 479 -15.96 -21.81 -10.99
N ARG A 480 -16.43 -22.82 -11.74
CA ARG A 480 -16.01 -24.22 -11.54
C ARG A 480 -14.53 -24.44 -11.86
N ILE A 481 -14.04 -23.86 -12.96
CA ILE A 481 -12.62 -23.91 -13.32
C ILE A 481 -11.77 -23.23 -12.25
N PHE A 482 -12.18 -22.05 -11.77
CA PHE A 482 -11.45 -21.31 -10.74
C PHE A 482 -11.38 -22.07 -9.42
N ASN A 483 -12.48 -22.68 -8.97
CA ASN A 483 -12.51 -23.53 -7.77
C ASN A 483 -11.59 -24.76 -7.90
N LYS A 484 -11.45 -25.35 -9.09
CA LYS A 484 -10.57 -26.50 -9.33
C LYS A 484 -9.09 -26.17 -9.12
N TYR A 485 -8.68 -24.94 -9.41
CA TYR A 485 -7.30 -24.47 -9.27
C TYR A 485 -7.05 -23.63 -8.01
N ASP A 486 -8.02 -23.56 -7.10
CA ASP A 486 -7.99 -22.71 -5.89
C ASP A 486 -7.72 -21.22 -6.20
N ALA A 487 -8.26 -20.75 -7.32
CA ALA A 487 -8.09 -19.36 -7.77
C ALA A 487 -9.32 -18.52 -7.40
N ASN A 488 -9.11 -17.40 -6.70
CA ASN A 488 -10.19 -16.50 -6.29
C ASN A 488 -10.28 -15.27 -7.20
N PHE A 489 -10.63 -15.47 -8.47
CA PHE A 489 -10.81 -14.38 -9.44
C PHE A 489 -12.26 -13.89 -9.50
N THR A 490 -12.43 -12.57 -9.57
CA THR A 490 -13.76 -11.97 -9.73
C THR A 490 -14.20 -12.05 -11.19
N ILE A 491 -15.44 -12.52 -11.42
CA ILE A 491 -16.05 -12.61 -12.76
C ILE A 491 -17.11 -11.52 -12.92
N LEU A 492 -16.85 -10.58 -13.82
CA LEU A 492 -17.73 -9.48 -14.23
C LEU A 492 -18.69 -9.95 -15.32
N VAL A 493 -19.96 -9.53 -15.22
CA VAL A 493 -20.98 -9.79 -16.24
C VAL A 493 -21.57 -8.44 -16.68
N PRO A 494 -21.23 -7.94 -17.87
CA PRO A 494 -21.71 -6.65 -18.34
C PRO A 494 -23.21 -6.70 -18.62
N SER A 495 -23.91 -5.60 -18.32
CA SER A 495 -25.36 -5.46 -18.54
C SER A 495 -25.74 -5.34 -20.02
N SER A 496 -24.81 -4.90 -20.87
CA SER A 496 -24.95 -4.88 -22.33
C SER A 496 -23.84 -5.68 -22.99
N ARG A 497 -24.18 -6.39 -24.08
CA ARG A 497 -23.23 -7.10 -24.95
C ARG A 497 -22.63 -6.21 -26.04
N SER A 498 -23.12 -4.98 -26.18
CA SER A 498 -22.64 -4.02 -27.19
C SER A 498 -21.24 -3.52 -26.87
N ASP A 499 -20.34 -3.50 -27.86
CA ASP A 499 -19.02 -2.85 -27.78
C ASP A 499 -19.10 -1.33 -28.02
N ALA A 500 -20.24 -0.72 -27.70
CA ALA A 500 -20.43 0.73 -27.80
C ALA A 500 -19.67 1.41 -26.63
N PRO A 501 -18.89 2.47 -26.90
CA PRO A 501 -18.23 3.22 -25.84
C PRO A 501 -19.25 3.92 -24.95
N ILE A 502 -19.01 3.94 -23.64
CA ILE A 502 -19.76 4.82 -22.73
C ILE A 502 -19.37 6.26 -23.07
N ASN A 503 -20.36 7.10 -23.40
CA ASN A 503 -20.14 8.52 -23.63
C ASN A 503 -19.90 9.22 -22.29
N TYR A 504 -18.72 9.80 -22.12
CA TYR A 504 -18.36 10.66 -20.99
C TYR A 504 -17.90 12.03 -21.50
N GLU A 505 -18.19 13.10 -20.76
CA GLU A 505 -17.76 14.45 -21.10
C GLU A 505 -16.24 14.56 -20.88
N LYS A 506 -15.48 14.69 -21.99
CA LYS A 506 -14.04 14.99 -21.91
C LYS A 506 -13.86 16.42 -21.41
N ARG A 507 -13.47 16.57 -20.14
CA ARG A 507 -13.09 17.88 -19.60
C ARG A 507 -11.68 18.21 -20.11
N THR A 508 -11.56 19.27 -20.90
CA THR A 508 -10.27 19.72 -21.44
C THR A 508 -9.43 20.40 -20.36
N GLY A 509 -8.13 20.07 -20.28
CA GLY A 509 -7.15 20.81 -19.45
C GLY A 509 -6.33 19.97 -18.46
N HIS A 510 -6.71 18.72 -18.17
CA HIS A 510 -5.95 17.83 -17.30
C HIS A 510 -5.92 16.39 -17.84
N ASN A 511 -4.89 15.62 -17.48
CA ASN A 511 -4.79 14.21 -17.84
C ASN A 511 -5.67 13.38 -16.90
N PHE A 512 -6.66 12.67 -17.43
CA PHE A 512 -7.47 11.73 -16.65
C PHE A 512 -6.84 10.34 -16.64
N ALA A 513 -7.16 9.53 -15.63
CA ALA A 513 -6.66 8.16 -15.53
C ALA A 513 -7.03 7.30 -16.76
N ILE A 514 -8.18 7.56 -17.39
CA ILE A 514 -8.62 6.89 -18.62
C ILE A 514 -7.75 7.24 -19.85
N ASP A 515 -7.19 8.44 -19.92
CA ASP A 515 -6.45 8.90 -21.11
C ASP A 515 -5.07 8.25 -21.24
N VAL A 516 -4.50 7.86 -20.10
CA VAL A 516 -3.17 7.24 -19.96
C VAL A 516 -3.21 5.73 -20.21
N ILE A 517 -4.38 5.12 -20.17
CA ILE A 517 -4.57 3.68 -20.38
C ILE A 517 -4.84 3.39 -21.87
N GLU A 518 -4.21 2.33 -22.36
CA GLU A 518 -4.44 1.76 -23.68
C GLU A 518 -4.84 0.29 -23.54
N VAL A 519 -5.84 -0.15 -24.30
CA VAL A 519 -6.37 -1.52 -24.24
C VAL A 519 -6.18 -2.22 -25.58
N ASN A 520 -5.40 -3.29 -25.58
CA ASN A 520 -5.03 -4.07 -26.75
C ASN A 520 -5.89 -5.34 -26.84
N HIS A 521 -7.15 -5.17 -27.23
CA HIS A 521 -8.09 -6.28 -27.43
C HIS A 521 -9.14 -5.93 -28.51
N PRO A 522 -9.65 -6.87 -29.32
CA PRO A 522 -10.67 -6.59 -30.33
C PRO A 522 -11.95 -5.96 -29.75
N ARG A 523 -12.42 -6.42 -28.58
CA ARG A 523 -13.53 -5.83 -27.80
C ARG A 523 -13.01 -4.82 -26.75
N LYS A 524 -12.26 -3.80 -27.19
CA LYS A 524 -11.60 -2.83 -26.28
C LYS A 524 -12.59 -1.99 -25.48
N ASN A 525 -13.76 -1.64 -26.06
CA ASN A 525 -14.71 -0.76 -25.38
C ASN A 525 -15.42 -1.50 -24.25
N VAL A 526 -15.70 -2.80 -24.38
CA VAL A 526 -16.21 -3.62 -23.27
C VAL A 526 -15.26 -3.56 -22.05
N ILE A 527 -13.96 -3.73 -22.28
CA ILE A 527 -12.96 -3.68 -21.19
C ILE A 527 -12.91 -2.27 -20.59
N LEU A 528 -12.83 -1.22 -21.42
CA LEU A 528 -12.81 0.18 -20.95
C LEU A 528 -14.08 0.53 -20.16
N ASN A 529 -15.25 0.11 -20.64
CA ASN A 529 -16.52 0.33 -19.96
C ASN A 529 -16.54 -0.32 -18.57
N GLN A 530 -16.01 -1.54 -18.43
CA GLN A 530 -15.90 -2.18 -17.12
C GLN A 530 -14.91 -1.48 -16.20
N LEU A 531 -13.79 -0.98 -16.74
CA LEU A 531 -12.83 -0.19 -15.96
C LEU A 531 -13.43 1.14 -15.47
N ILE A 532 -14.23 1.80 -16.32
CA ILE A 532 -15.02 3.00 -15.99
C ILE A 532 -16.04 2.68 -14.87
N ILE A 533 -16.85 1.64 -15.04
CA ILE A 533 -17.91 1.29 -14.07
C ILE A 533 -17.32 0.94 -12.69
N MET A 534 -16.21 0.20 -12.65
CA MET A 534 -15.65 -0.29 -11.39
C MET A 534 -14.79 0.74 -10.67
N ASN A 535 -14.02 1.57 -11.40
CA ASN A 535 -13.01 2.45 -10.81
C ASN A 535 -13.26 3.95 -11.09
N SER A 536 -14.30 4.31 -11.83
CA SER A 536 -14.65 5.70 -12.18
C SER A 536 -13.47 6.48 -12.76
N LEU A 537 -12.72 5.85 -13.68
CA LEU A 537 -11.47 6.37 -14.26
C LEU A 537 -11.63 7.73 -14.96
N GLU A 538 -12.82 8.01 -15.46
CA GLU A 538 -13.23 9.28 -16.08
C GLU A 538 -13.28 10.45 -15.10
N ASN A 539 -13.36 10.18 -13.80
CA ASN A 539 -13.43 11.19 -12.74
C ASN A 539 -12.09 11.38 -12.00
N ILE A 540 -11.07 10.57 -12.31
CA ILE A 540 -9.76 10.61 -11.63
C ILE A 540 -8.79 11.46 -12.44
N ILE A 541 -8.34 12.57 -11.85
CA ILE A 541 -7.36 13.49 -12.44
C ILE A 541 -5.95 13.09 -11.97
N LEU A 542 -5.01 13.02 -12.91
CA LEU A 542 -3.59 12.77 -12.66
C LEU A 542 -2.81 14.09 -12.71
N VAL A 543 -2.16 14.45 -11.59
CA VAL A 543 -1.43 15.71 -11.42
C VAL A 543 -0.01 15.41 -10.94
N GLU A 544 0.99 16.07 -11.54
CA GLU A 544 2.41 15.81 -11.27
C GLU A 544 2.85 16.44 -9.95
N ASP A 545 2.45 17.69 -9.67
CA ASP A 545 2.81 18.40 -8.45
C ASP A 545 1.70 18.39 -7.40
N ARG A 546 2.08 18.03 -6.18
CA ARG A 546 1.21 18.00 -5.00
C ARG A 546 0.65 19.38 -4.67
N SER A 547 1.44 20.44 -4.84
CA SER A 547 1.01 21.81 -4.53
C SER A 547 -0.12 22.26 -5.48
N PHE A 548 0.05 21.96 -6.77
CA PHE A 548 -0.94 22.20 -7.81
C PHE A 548 -2.20 21.36 -7.62
N ALA A 549 -2.07 20.08 -7.25
CA ALA A 549 -3.20 19.20 -6.95
C ALA A 549 -4.08 19.76 -5.81
N TYR A 550 -3.46 20.33 -4.78
CA TYR A 550 -4.16 20.95 -3.66
C TYR A 550 -4.91 22.23 -4.08
N SER A 551 -4.35 23.01 -5.00
CA SER A 551 -4.98 24.22 -5.55
C SER A 551 -6.23 23.91 -6.39
N ILE A 552 -6.21 22.82 -7.18
CA ILE A 552 -7.35 22.36 -7.99
C ILE A 552 -8.49 21.89 -7.08
N LEU A 553 -8.16 21.12 -6.04
CA LEU A 553 -9.13 20.69 -5.03
C LEU A 553 -9.78 21.90 -4.33
N LYS A 554 -8.98 22.92 -4.02
CA LYS A 554 -9.46 24.14 -3.34
C LYS A 554 -10.30 25.04 -4.25
N LYS A 555 -9.98 25.17 -5.53
CA LYS A 555 -10.80 25.93 -6.51
C LYS A 555 -12.20 25.33 -6.70
N LYS A 556 -12.29 24.00 -6.85
CA LYS A 556 -13.61 23.33 -6.96
C LYS A 556 -14.47 23.44 -5.70
N LEU A 557 -13.85 23.53 -4.52
CA LEU A 557 -14.56 23.75 -3.24
C LEU A 557 -15.28 25.11 -3.16
N TRP A 558 -14.88 26.10 -3.97
CA TRP A 558 -15.49 27.43 -4.00
C TRP A 558 -16.54 27.58 -5.11
N ASP A 559 -16.41 26.84 -6.21
CA ASP A 559 -17.43 26.80 -7.27
C ASP A 559 -18.67 25.95 -6.88
N ASP A 560 -18.54 25.07 -5.88
CA ASP A 560 -19.61 24.15 -5.40
C ASP A 560 -20.58 24.77 -4.37
N ILE A 561 -20.56 26.10 -4.14
CA ILE A 561 -21.56 26.76 -3.26
C ILE A 561 -22.91 26.97 -3.96
N ASP A 562 -22.99 26.83 -5.28
CA ASP A 562 -24.24 26.98 -6.02
C ASP A 562 -24.79 25.65 -6.58
N ILE A 563 -25.99 25.32 -6.08
CA ILE A 563 -27.03 24.47 -6.69
C ILE A 563 -27.01 22.96 -6.39
N ARG A 564 -28.04 22.61 -5.60
CA ARG A 564 -28.78 21.35 -5.54
C ARG A 564 -29.04 20.77 -6.94
N SER A 565 -28.22 19.83 -7.42
CA SER A 565 -28.65 18.70 -8.28
C SER A 565 -27.43 17.90 -8.75
N ARG A 566 -27.23 16.71 -8.17
CA ARG A 566 -26.70 15.46 -8.79
C ARG A 566 -26.23 14.48 -7.70
N PRO A 567 -26.66 13.21 -7.72
CA PRO A 567 -26.22 12.21 -6.75
C PRO A 567 -24.88 11.59 -7.17
N HIS A 568 -24.03 11.35 -6.17
CA HIS A 568 -22.84 10.49 -6.17
C HIS A 568 -21.59 10.96 -6.94
N ILE A 569 -20.85 11.89 -6.35
CA ILE A 569 -19.39 11.94 -6.49
C ILE A 569 -18.80 11.18 -5.29
N GLN A 570 -18.27 9.98 -5.49
CA GLN A 570 -17.45 9.31 -4.47
C GLN A 570 -16.15 10.09 -4.29
N LYS A 571 -16.01 10.76 -3.14
CA LYS A 571 -14.78 11.40 -2.71
C LYS A 571 -13.84 10.32 -2.14
N THR A 572 -12.87 9.88 -2.92
CA THR A 572 -11.77 9.05 -2.41
C THR A 572 -10.46 9.83 -2.53
N ALA A 573 -10.16 10.65 -1.53
CA ALA A 573 -8.83 11.18 -1.33
C ALA A 573 -7.97 10.06 -0.72
N ILE A 574 -7.25 9.31 -1.55
CA ILE A 574 -6.28 8.32 -1.07
C ILE A 574 -5.08 9.08 -0.50
N LYS A 575 -4.95 8.99 0.82
CA LYS A 575 -3.95 9.67 1.63
C LYS A 575 -2.72 8.77 1.76
N TYR A 576 -1.61 9.08 1.09
CA TYR A 576 -0.31 8.50 1.47
C TYR A 576 0.82 9.53 1.43
N LYS A 577 1.63 9.48 2.50
CA LYS A 577 2.90 10.16 2.71
C LYS A 577 3.92 9.73 1.65
N TRP A 578 4.70 10.69 1.18
CA TRP A 578 5.99 10.45 0.54
C TRP A 578 7.02 10.08 1.59
#